data_AF-A0A7S3NE23-F1
#
_entry.id   AF-A0A7S3NE23-F1
#
_cell.length_a   1.000
_cell.length_b   1.000
_cell.length_c   1.000
_cell.angle_alpha   90.00
_cell.angle_beta   90.00
_cell.angle_gamma   90.00
#
_symmetry.space_group_name_H-M   'P 1'
#
loop_
_entity.id
_entity.type
_entity.pdbx_description
1 polymer ?
#
loop_
_entity_poly.entity_id
_entity_poly.type
_entity_poly.pdbx_seq_one_letter_code
_entity_poly.pdbx_strand_id
1 'polypeptide(L)'
;VKVKMATNEMIEEYLQDEERFNAAFDKIFAHFDENNNGVFDRSEMKNFLADFYTELFGHALCDAKADETFDVADTNSDGEVSKEELKAWVEKMLHKMKG
;
A
#
# COMPACT_ATOMS: atom_id res chain seq x y z
N VAL A 1 8.00 5.31 15.18
CA VAL A 1 6.98 4.30 15.57
C VAL A 1 5.58 4.76 15.14
N LYS A 2 5.36 5.05 13.84
CA LYS A 2 4.07 5.56 13.34
C LYS A 2 3.42 4.61 12.33
N VAL A 3 4.22 4.01 11.44
CA VAL A 3 3.71 3.08 10.41
C VAL A 3 3.37 1.70 10.98
N LYS A 4 4.07 1.23 12.02
CA LYS A 4 3.85 -0.10 12.64
C LYS A 4 2.40 -0.41 13.01
N MET A 5 1.66 0.61 13.43
CA MET A 5 0.26 0.43 13.82
C MET A 5 -0.64 0.29 12.60
N ALA A 6 -0.32 1.02 11.54
CA ALA A 6 -1.20 1.16 10.40
C ALA A 6 -1.26 -0.14 9.58
N THR A 7 -0.12 -0.78 9.30
CA THR A 7 -0.04 -2.00 8.49
C THR A 7 -0.73 -3.20 9.13
N ASN A 8 -0.44 -3.47 10.41
CA ASN A 8 -1.08 -4.56 11.15
C ASN A 8 -2.58 -4.31 11.31
N GLU A 9 -2.98 -3.08 11.66
CA GLU A 9 -4.40 -2.71 11.77
C GLU A 9 -5.12 -2.90 10.43
N MET A 10 -4.54 -2.49 9.30
CA MET A 10 -5.13 -2.72 7.98
C MET A 10 -5.38 -4.20 7.64
N ILE A 11 -4.45 -5.08 7.99
CA ILE A 11 -4.56 -6.52 7.73
C ILE A 11 -5.65 -7.14 8.61
N GLU A 12 -5.67 -6.79 9.90
CA GLU A 12 -6.68 -7.27 10.84
C GLU A 12 -8.09 -6.75 10.48
N GLU A 13 -8.20 -5.48 10.08
CA GLU A 13 -9.45 -4.89 9.63
C GLU A 13 -9.94 -5.55 8.32
N TYR A 14 -9.03 -5.85 7.37
CA TYR A 14 -9.34 -6.61 6.16
C TYR A 14 -9.76 -8.07 6.42
N LEU A 15 -9.33 -8.65 7.54
CA LEU A 15 -9.77 -9.96 7.98
C LEU A 15 -11.22 -9.94 8.50
N GLN A 16 -11.68 -8.80 9.00
CA GLN A 16 -13.02 -8.64 9.56
C GLN A 16 -14.05 -8.19 8.52
N ASP A 17 -13.79 -7.11 7.77
CA ASP A 17 -14.77 -6.51 6.85
C ASP A 17 -14.13 -5.59 5.79
N GLU A 18 -14.70 -5.53 4.58
CA GLU A 18 -14.22 -4.67 3.49
C GLU A 18 -14.42 -3.17 3.79
N GLU A 19 -15.50 -2.80 4.49
CA GLU A 19 -15.80 -1.40 4.84
C GLU A 19 -14.76 -0.86 5.84
N ARG A 20 -14.35 -1.71 6.79
CA ARG A 20 -13.27 -1.44 7.75
C ARG A 20 -11.91 -1.31 7.07
N PHE A 21 -11.61 -2.21 6.13
CA PHE A 21 -10.42 -2.09 5.30
C PHE A 21 -10.38 -0.76 4.55
N ASN A 22 -11.49 -0.35 3.92
CA ASN A 22 -11.56 0.94 3.24
C ASN A 22 -11.23 2.10 4.18
N ALA A 23 -11.82 2.12 5.38
CA ALA A 23 -11.56 3.17 6.36
C ALA A 23 -10.12 3.19 6.88
N ALA A 24 -9.51 2.02 7.09
CA ALA A 24 -8.10 1.92 7.47
C ALA A 24 -7.17 2.33 6.32
N PHE A 25 -7.46 1.84 5.10
CA PHE A 25 -6.74 2.18 3.88
C PHE A 25 -6.77 3.68 3.62
N ASP A 26 -7.92 4.35 3.75
CA ASP A 26 -8.04 5.80 3.60
C ASP A 26 -7.11 6.57 4.55
N LYS A 27 -7.02 6.13 5.80
CA LYS A 27 -6.15 6.76 6.80
C LYS A 27 -4.67 6.56 6.47
N ILE A 28 -4.29 5.37 6.00
CA ILE A 28 -2.92 5.10 5.57
C ILE A 28 -2.60 5.90 4.33
N PHE A 29 -3.48 5.87 3.34
CA PHE A 29 -3.32 6.58 2.09
C PHE A 29 -3.05 8.06 2.36
N ALA A 30 -3.92 8.72 3.13
CA ALA A 30 -3.74 10.11 3.53
C ALA A 30 -2.51 10.37 4.42
N HIS A 31 -1.93 9.34 5.04
CA HIS A 31 -0.72 9.49 5.84
C HIS A 31 0.55 9.51 4.98
N PHE A 32 0.54 8.75 3.88
CA PHE A 32 1.68 8.60 2.97
C PHE A 32 1.59 9.50 1.73
N ASP A 33 0.38 9.94 1.37
CA ASP A 33 0.11 11.01 0.41
C ASP A 33 0.59 12.36 1.00
N GLU A 34 1.90 12.60 0.96
CA GLU A 34 2.51 13.80 1.54
C GLU A 34 2.06 15.06 0.78
N ASN A 35 1.89 14.94 -0.53
CA ASN A 35 1.51 16.04 -1.41
C ASN A 35 -0.04 16.25 -1.45
N ASN A 36 -0.82 15.34 -0.88
CA ASN A 36 -2.30 15.35 -0.83
C ASN A 36 -2.93 15.47 -2.23
N ASN A 37 -2.28 14.91 -3.25
CA ASN A 37 -2.78 14.95 -4.63
C ASN A 37 -3.75 13.79 -4.93
N GLY A 38 -3.92 12.83 -4.01
CA GLY A 38 -4.79 11.67 -4.19
C GLY A 38 -4.18 10.52 -5.00
N VAL A 39 -2.89 10.62 -5.35
CA VAL A 39 -2.13 9.63 -6.13
C VAL A 39 -0.74 9.43 -5.53
N PHE A 40 -0.10 8.29 -5.76
CA PHE A 40 1.26 8.05 -5.28
C PHE A 40 2.22 8.16 -6.45
N ASP A 41 3.18 9.08 -6.34
CA ASP A 41 4.30 9.09 -7.27
C ASP A 41 5.30 7.96 -6.95
N ARG A 42 6.25 7.70 -7.86
CA ARG A 42 7.25 6.64 -7.68
C ARG A 42 8.01 6.74 -6.36
N SER A 43 8.27 7.94 -5.86
CA SER A 43 9.00 8.17 -4.61
C SER A 43 8.12 7.83 -3.40
N GLU A 44 6.87 8.29 -3.40
CA GLU A 44 5.88 8.01 -2.36
C GLU A 44 5.58 6.50 -2.30
N MET A 45 5.38 5.87 -3.45
CA MET A 45 5.19 4.42 -3.55
C MET A 45 6.41 3.65 -3.03
N LYS A 46 7.63 4.08 -3.35
CA LYS A 46 8.85 3.42 -2.85
C LYS A 46 8.93 3.44 -1.33
N ASN A 47 8.64 4.59 -0.72
CA ASN A 47 8.60 4.72 0.73
C ASN A 47 7.50 3.84 1.34
N PHE A 48 6.30 3.90 0.78
CA PHE A 48 5.18 3.07 1.20
C PHE A 48 5.53 1.58 1.13
N LEU A 49 6.02 1.10 -0.02
CA LEU A 49 6.37 -0.29 -0.23
C LEU A 49 7.51 -0.74 0.67
N ALA A 50 8.55 0.08 0.87
CA ALA A 50 9.65 -0.25 1.76
C ALA A 50 9.16 -0.45 3.19
N ASP A 51 8.32 0.45 3.71
CA ASP A 51 7.77 0.37 5.07
C ASP A 51 6.76 -0.78 5.19
N PHE A 52 5.87 -0.93 4.19
CA PHE A 52 4.84 -1.97 4.14
C PHE A 52 5.46 -3.38 4.10
N TYR A 53 6.45 -3.60 3.24
CA TYR A 53 7.16 -4.89 3.16
C TYR A 53 8.04 -5.15 4.38
N THR A 54 8.69 -4.12 4.93
CA THR A 54 9.50 -4.30 6.15
C THR A 54 8.63 -4.78 7.30
N GLU A 55 7.41 -4.27 7.43
CA GLU A 55 6.53 -4.69 8.51
C GLU A 55 5.92 -6.08 8.25
N LEU A 56 5.52 -6.38 7.01
CA LEU A 56 4.94 -7.69 6.66
C LEU A 56 5.95 -8.84 6.66
N PHE A 57 7.12 -8.61 6.06
CA PHE A 57 8.11 -9.66 5.76
C PHE A 57 9.42 -9.49 6.54
N GLY A 58 9.52 -8.47 7.40
CA GLY A 58 10.71 -8.21 8.21
C GLY A 58 11.91 -7.64 7.44
N HIS A 59 11.74 -7.26 6.16
CA HIS A 59 12.81 -6.71 5.33
C HIS A 59 12.29 -5.67 4.34
N ALA A 60 13.11 -4.67 4.06
CA ALA A 60 12.79 -3.64 3.07
C ALA A 60 12.85 -4.21 1.65
N LEU A 61 11.92 -3.76 0.83
CA LEU A 61 11.89 -4.03 -0.60
C LEU A 61 13.07 -3.29 -1.27
N CYS A 62 13.80 -3.94 -2.18
CA CYS A 62 14.84 -3.25 -2.96
C CYS A 62 14.20 -2.39 -4.07
N ASP A 63 14.90 -1.34 -4.50
CA ASP A 63 14.41 -0.42 -5.56
C ASP A 63 13.88 -1.14 -6.80
N ALA A 64 14.60 -2.14 -7.29
CA ALA A 64 14.17 -2.89 -8.48
C ALA A 64 12.81 -3.57 -8.29
N LYS A 65 12.57 -4.12 -7.09
CA LYS A 65 11.30 -4.79 -6.78
C LYS A 65 10.21 -3.78 -6.44
N ALA A 66 10.57 -2.62 -5.90
CA ALA A 66 9.65 -1.51 -5.70
C ALA A 66 9.16 -0.95 -7.04
N ASP A 67 10.05 -0.76 -8.01
CA ASP A 67 9.68 -0.36 -9.37
C ASP A 67 8.81 -1.42 -10.06
N GLU A 68 9.15 -2.72 -9.97
CA GLU A 68 8.26 -3.77 -10.49
C GLU A 68 6.88 -3.76 -9.81
N THR A 69 6.82 -3.47 -8.53
CA THR A 69 5.57 -3.42 -7.78
C THR A 69 4.75 -2.18 -8.13
N PHE A 70 5.43 -1.05 -8.35
CA PHE A 70 4.84 0.17 -8.87
C PHE A 70 4.18 -0.12 -10.22
N ASP A 71 4.91 -0.69 -11.17
CA ASP A 71 4.38 -1.05 -12.50
C ASP A 71 3.24 -2.08 -12.44
N VAL A 72 3.14 -2.88 -11.37
CA VAL A 72 2.02 -3.81 -11.16
C VAL A 72 0.80 -3.12 -10.53
N ALA A 73 1.01 -2.07 -9.75
CA ALA A 73 -0.06 -1.27 -9.16
C ALA A 73 -0.62 -0.25 -10.17
N ASP A 74 0.27 0.46 -10.88
CA ASP A 74 0.02 1.41 -11.96
C ASP A 74 -0.56 0.67 -13.19
N THR A 75 -1.86 0.41 -13.14
CA THR A 75 -2.56 -0.44 -14.11
C THR A 75 -2.85 0.34 -15.38
N ASN A 76 -3.04 1.66 -15.25
CA ASN A 76 -3.26 2.56 -16.38
C ASN A 76 -1.93 3.05 -17.02
N SER A 77 -0.78 2.79 -16.38
CA SER A 77 0.56 3.18 -16.83
C SER A 77 0.68 4.69 -17.05
N ASP A 78 0.00 5.48 -16.22
CA ASP A 78 0.09 6.95 -16.27
C ASP A 78 1.30 7.49 -15.49
N GLY A 79 2.00 6.62 -14.76
CA GLY A 79 3.18 6.97 -13.96
C GLY A 79 2.86 7.43 -12.55
N GLU A 80 1.60 7.33 -12.13
CA GLU A 80 1.08 7.66 -10.80
C GLU A 80 0.17 6.52 -10.32
N VAL A 81 0.20 6.15 -9.05
CA VAL A 81 -0.69 5.09 -8.53
C VAL A 81 -1.89 5.75 -7.86
N SER A 82 -3.05 5.66 -8.50
CA SER A 82 -4.28 6.19 -7.92
C SER A 82 -4.68 5.44 -6.65
N LYS A 83 -5.43 6.09 -5.76
CA LYS A 83 -6.00 5.45 -4.57
C LYS A 83 -6.72 4.12 -4.87
N GLU A 84 -7.49 4.08 -5.97
CA GLU A 84 -8.22 2.90 -6.42
C GLU A 84 -7.29 1.76 -6.86
N GLU A 85 -6.20 2.10 -7.56
CA GLU A 85 -5.18 1.16 -8.02
C GLU A 85 -4.37 0.59 -6.87
N LEU A 86 -3.92 1.46 -5.96
CA LEU A 86 -3.22 1.02 -4.75
C LEU A 86 -4.13 0.13 -3.89
N LYS A 87 -5.40 0.49 -3.74
CA LYS A 87 -6.38 -0.32 -3.00
C LYS A 87 -6.51 -1.71 -3.61
N ALA A 88 -6.75 -1.79 -4.92
CA ALA A 88 -6.89 -3.06 -5.63
C ALA A 88 -5.61 -3.91 -5.51
N TRP A 89 -4.44 -3.28 -5.58
CA TRP A 89 -3.16 -3.95 -5.39
C TRP A 89 -2.99 -4.51 -3.97
N VAL A 90 -3.25 -3.69 -2.94
CA VAL A 90 -3.17 -4.12 -1.53
C VAL A 90 -4.15 -5.27 -1.27
N GLU A 91 -5.39 -5.14 -1.70
CA GLU A 91 -6.41 -6.17 -1.55
C GLU A 91 -5.97 -7.50 -2.17
N LYS A 92 -5.44 -7.46 -3.39
CA LYS A 92 -4.92 -8.63 -4.10
C LYS A 92 -3.74 -9.26 -3.36
N MET A 93 -2.86 -8.45 -2.76
CA MET A 93 -1.76 -8.95 -1.94
C MET A 93 -2.27 -9.62 -0.66
N LEU A 94 -3.18 -8.98 0.07
CA LEU A 94 -3.75 -9.51 1.31
C LEU A 94 -4.52 -10.81 1.06
N HIS A 95 -5.26 -10.88 -0.04
CA HIS A 95 -5.94 -12.10 -0.47
C HIS A 95 -4.94 -13.24 -0.73
N LYS A 96 -3.80 -12.93 -1.36
CA LYS A 96 -2.73 -13.91 -1.64
C LYS A 96 -2.02 -14.40 -0.38
N MET A 97 -2.01 -13.62 0.72
CA MET A 97 -1.46 -14.06 2.01
C MET A 97 -2.44 -14.90 2.84
N LYS A 98 -3.75 -14.76 2.60
CA LYS A 98 -4.80 -15.56 3.28
C LYS A 98 -4.90 -17.00 2.75
N GLY A 99 -4.43 -17.26 1.53
CA GLY A 99 -4.50 -18.58 0.86
C GLY A 99 -3.17 -19.31 0.85
#